data_AF-A0A7X1EJH4-F1
#
_entry.id   AF-A0A7X1EJH4-F1
#
_cell.length_a   1.000
_cell.length_b   1.000
_cell.length_c   1.000
_cell.angle_alpha   90.00
_cell.angle_beta   90.00
_cell.angle_gamma   90.00
#
_symmetry.space_group_name_H-M   'P 1'
#
loop_
_entity.id
_entity.type
_entity.pdbx_description
1 polymer ?
#
loop_
_entity_poly.entity_id
_entity_poly.type
_entity_poly.pdbx_seq_one_letter_code
_entity_poly.pdbx_strand_id
1 'polypeptide(L)' 'MIPHDITQDEIYRPDLIAQRVWGTDELRWVITRVCGQEDESEALPVGKALFLPELAWIREQINIYSTSLPELDGTIQSN' A
#
# COMPACT_ATOMS: atom_id res chain seq x y z
N MET A 1 -7.89 -8.58 -8.20
CA MET A 1 -8.17 -7.66 -7.07
C MET A 1 -8.95 -8.41 -6.01
N ILE A 2 -8.67 -8.13 -4.74
CA ILE A 2 -9.20 -8.86 -3.58
C ILE A 2 -10.24 -7.97 -2.88
N PRO A 3 -11.53 -8.34 -2.85
CA PRO A 3 -12.53 -7.61 -2.08
C PRO A 3 -12.31 -7.86 -0.57
N HIS A 4 -12.37 -6.81 0.24
CA HIS A 4 -12.31 -6.88 1.71
C HIS A 4 -13.31 -5.90 2.33
N ASP A 5 -14.11 -6.38 3.27
CA ASP A 5 -15.03 -5.55 4.04
C ASP A 5 -14.39 -5.19 5.38
N ILE A 6 -14.22 -3.88 5.64
CA ILE A 6 -13.62 -3.43 6.90
C ILE A 6 -14.58 -3.64 8.07
N THR A 7 -14.13 -4.39 9.07
CA THR A 7 -14.86 -4.63 10.32
C THR A 7 -14.57 -3.56 11.37
N GLN A 8 -15.38 -3.50 12.44
CA GLN A 8 -15.17 -2.53 13.53
C GLN A 8 -13.84 -2.73 14.27
N ASP A 9 -13.30 -3.95 14.35
CA ASP A 9 -11.98 -4.21 14.94
C ASP A 9 -10.82 -3.73 14.06
N GLU A 10 -11.08 -3.48 12.78
CA GLU A 10 -10.08 -3.12 11.78
C GLU A 10 -9.93 -1.61 11.58
N ILE A 11 -10.82 -0.78 12.13
CA ILE A 11 -10.93 0.67 11.86
C ILE A 11 -9.60 1.42 11.96
N TYR A 12 -8.81 1.10 12.99
CA TYR A 12 -7.53 1.73 13.28
C TYR A 12 -6.38 0.72 13.17
N ARG A 13 -6.61 -0.37 12.42
CA ARG A 13 -5.70 -1.52 12.35
C ARG A 13 -5.45 -1.94 10.90
N PRO A 14 -4.86 -1.04 10.08
CA PRO A 14 -4.46 -1.41 8.72
C PRO A 14 -3.43 -2.55 8.73
N ASP A 15 -2.62 -2.69 9.80
CA ASP A 15 -1.75 -3.85 10.02
C ASP A 15 -2.51 -5.18 10.01
N LEU A 16 -3.67 -5.24 10.67
CA LEU A 16 -4.45 -6.46 10.81
C LEU A 16 -5.06 -6.88 9.47
N ILE A 17 -5.55 -5.92 8.69
CA ILE A 17 -6.08 -6.17 7.35
C ILE A 17 -4.95 -6.66 6.44
N ALA A 18 -3.77 -6.02 6.47
CA ALA A 18 -2.63 -6.42 5.65
C ALA A 18 -2.17 -7.85 5.99
N GLN A 19 -2.13 -8.20 7.27
CA GLN A 19 -1.83 -9.55 7.74
C GLN A 19 -2.86 -10.58 7.26
N ARG A 20 -4.16 -10.24 7.25
CA ARG A 20 -5.24 -11.12 6.77
C ARG A 20 -5.21 -11.33 5.25
N VAL A 21 -4.90 -10.29 4.48
CA VAL A 21 -4.99 -10.29 3.02
C VAL A 21 -3.71 -10.80 2.35
N TRP A 22 -2.55 -10.36 2.83
CA TRP A 22 -1.25 -10.66 2.22
C TRP A 22 -0.32 -11.52 3.09
N GLY A 23 -0.70 -11.78 4.35
CA GLY A 23 0.14 -12.54 5.27
C GLY A 23 1.31 -11.74 5.88
N THR A 24 1.33 -10.41 5.72
CA THR A 24 2.33 -9.51 6.31
C THR A 24 1.70 -8.16 6.68
N ASP A 25 2.11 -7.57 7.80
CA ASP A 25 1.72 -6.22 8.21
C ASP A 25 2.55 -5.11 7.53
N GLU A 26 3.67 -5.47 6.88
CA GLU A 26 4.58 -4.52 6.23
C GLU A 26 3.89 -3.73 5.10
N LEU A 27 2.80 -4.27 4.54
CA LEU A 27 2.02 -3.65 3.46
C LEU A 27 0.82 -2.84 3.96
N ARG A 28 0.73 -2.53 5.26
CA ARG A 28 -0.35 -1.68 5.80
C ARG A 28 -0.46 -0.31 5.12
N TRP A 29 0.66 0.24 4.64
CA TRP A 29 0.70 1.50 3.89
C TRP A 29 -0.07 1.43 2.56
N VAL A 30 -0.22 0.25 1.96
CA VAL A 30 -1.02 0.07 0.74
C VAL A 30 -2.49 0.34 1.06
N ILE A 31 -2.95 -0.07 2.23
CA ILE A 31 -4.35 0.06 2.66
C ILE A 31 -4.68 1.52 2.94
N THR A 32 -3.81 2.22 3.67
CA THR A 32 -3.97 3.67 3.91
C THR A 32 -4.00 4.42 2.58
N ARG A 33 -3.14 4.05 1.63
CA ARG A 33 -3.11 4.65 0.29
C ARG A 33 -4.38 4.38 -0.51
N VAL A 34 -4.91 3.16 -0.50
CA VAL A 34 -6.16 2.81 -1.19
C VAL A 34 -7.35 3.53 -0.54
N CYS A 35 -7.33 3.70 0.78
CA CYS A 35 -8.37 4.43 1.50
C CYS A 35 -8.25 5.96 1.37
N GLY A 36 -7.15 6.45 0.81
CA GLY A 36 -6.86 7.89 0.71
C GLY A 36 -6.60 8.56 2.06
N GLN A 37 -6.14 7.80 3.05
CA GLN A 37 -5.75 8.33 4.35
C GLN A 37 -4.36 8.97 4.25
N GLU A 38 -4.20 10.11 4.90
CA GLU A 38 -2.90 10.79 5.01
C GLU A 38 -2.18 10.39 6.30
N ASP A 39 -2.94 9.97 7.33
CA ASP A 39 -2.43 9.60 8.65
C ASP A 39 -3.03 8.25 9.11
N GLU A 40 -2.20 7.38 9.69
CA GLU A 40 -2.61 6.05 10.21
C GLU A 40 -3.54 6.15 11.43
N SER A 41 -3.64 7.31 12.08
CA SER A 41 -4.60 7.58 13.15
C SER A 41 -6.02 7.86 12.64
N GLU A 42 -6.19 8.07 11.33
CA GLU A 42 -7.51 8.25 10.73
C GLU A 42 -8.28 6.92 10.72
N ALA A 43 -9.59 7.00 10.99
CA ALA A 43 -10.46 5.85 10.94
C ALA A 43 -10.64 5.38 9.49
N LEU A 44 -10.44 4.09 9.25
CA LEU A 44 -10.74 3.48 7.96
C LEU A 44 -12.26 3.45 7.71
N PRO A 45 -12.71 3.55 6.44
CA PRO A 45 -14.13 3.61 6.11
C PRO A 45 -14.83 2.26 6.34
N VAL A 46 -15.55 2.14 7.46
CA VAL A 46 -16.36 0.96 7.80
C VAL A 46 -17.58 0.84 6.89
N GLY A 47 -17.94 -0.39 6.56
CA GLY A 47 -19.17 -0.68 5.81
C GLY A 47 -19.07 -0.37 4.31
N LYS A 48 -17.85 -0.13 3.81
CA LYS A 48 -17.56 -0.09 2.37
C LYS A 48 -16.71 -1.30 1.98
N ALA A 49 -17.07 -1.94 0.88
CA ALA A 49 -16.24 -2.95 0.24
C ALA A 49 -15.01 -2.27 -0.38
N LEU A 50 -13.84 -2.62 0.11
CA LEU A 50 -12.55 -2.17 -0.40
C LEU A 50 -12.00 -3.19 -1.40
N PHE A 51 -11.41 -2.69 -2.48
CA PHE A 51 -10.72 -3.52 -3.45
C PHE A 51 -9.22 -3.37 -3.26
N LEU A 52 -8.61 -4.38 -2.65
CA LEU A 52 -7.19 -4.42 -2.40
C LEU A 52 -6.45 -5.07 -3.58
N PRO A 53 -5.25 -4.61 -3.93
CA PRO A 53 -4.46 -5.23 -4.98
C PRO A 53 -3.93 -6.60 -4.54
N GLU A 54 -3.65 -7.45 -5.52
CA GLU A 54 -2.97 -8.72 -5.29
C GLU A 54 -1.47 -8.49 -5.06
N LEU A 55 -0.85 -9.36 -4.26
CA LEU A 55 0.57 -9.25 -3.92
C LEU A 55 1.48 -9.27 -5.17
N ALA A 56 1.11 -10.06 -6.18
CA ALA A 56 1.81 -10.10 -7.46
C ALA A 56 1.79 -8.75 -8.17
N TRP A 57 0.64 -8.08 -8.17
CA TRP A 57 0.48 -6.76 -8.78
C TRP A 57 1.30 -5.69 -8.04
N ILE A 58 1.27 -5.69 -6.70
CA ILE A 58 2.08 -4.76 -5.89
C ILE A 58 3.58 -4.89 -6.24
N ARG A 59 4.07 -6.13 -6.31
CA ARG A 59 5.47 -6.41 -6.68
C ARG A 59 5.81 -5.92 -8.08
N GLU A 60 4.91 -6.15 -9.03
CA GLU A 60 5.07 -5.66 -10.40
C GLU A 60 5.17 -4.13 -10.45
N GLN A 61 4.30 -3.40 -9.74
CA GLN A 61 4.37 -1.94 -9.70
C GLN A 61 5.67 -1.41 -9.10
N ILE A 62 6.16 -2.05 -8.03
CA ILE A 62 7.46 -1.71 -7.43
C ILE A 62 8.59 -1.94 -8.44
N ASN A 63 8.59 -3.09 -9.12
CA ASN A 63 9.60 -3.40 -10.14
C ASN A 63 9.58 -2.41 -11.31
N ILE A 64 8.39 -2.03 -11.80
CA ILE A 64 8.24 -1.03 -12.85
C ILE A 64 8.84 0.30 -12.39
N TYR A 65 8.52 0.75 -11.17
CA TYR A 65 9.09 1.97 -10.62
C TYR A 65 10.62 1.92 -10.52
N SER A 66 11.17 0.82 -10.00
CA SER A 66 12.63 0.63 -9.89
C SER A 66 13.34 0.58 -11.25
N THR A 67 12.71 -0.01 -12.26
CA THR A 67 13.28 -0.13 -13.62
C THR A 67 13.18 1.18 -14.40
N SER A 68 12.19 2.02 -14.07
CA SER A 68 11.92 3.27 -14.78
C SER A 68 12.75 4.44 -14.29
N LEU A 69 13.62 4.26 -13.30
CA LEU A 69 14.58 5.30 -12.91
C LEU A 69 15.61 5.44 -14.05
N PRO A 70 15.63 6.57 -14.78
CA PRO A 70 16.75 6.84 -15.66
C PRO A 70 18.01 6.86 -14.79
N GLU A 71 19.06 6.24 -15.31
CA GLU A 71 20.38 6.23 -14.71
C GLU A 71 20.66 7.66 -14.21
N LEU A 72 20.97 7.82 -12.92
CA LEU A 72 21.49 9.07 -12.39
C LEU A 72 22.83 9.29 -13.09
N ASP A 73 22.79 9.92 -14.27
CA ASP A 73 23.95 10.22 -15.09
C ASP A 73 24.84 11.13 -14.24
N GLY A 74 25.87 10.53 -13.68
CA GLY A 74 26.74 11.09 -12.65
C GLY A 74 27.66 12.18 -13.17
N THR A 75 27.13 13.17 -13.86
CA THR A 75 27.87 14.39 -14.19
C THR A 75 27.69 15.39 -13.05
N ILE A 76 28.31 15.10 -11.90
CA ILE A 76 28.71 16.16 -10.98
C ILE A 76 29.83 16.91 -11.70
N GLN A 77 29.49 18.03 -12.36
CA GLN A 77 30.52 18.93 -12.87
C GLN A 77 31.30 19.50 -11.69
N SER A 78 32.50 18.98 -11.49
CA SER A 78 33.50 19.59 -10.61
C SER A 78 33.90 20.94 -11.19
N ASN A 79 33.67 22.01 -10.42
CA ASN A 79 34.24 23.34 -10.65
C ASN A 79 35.01 23.75 -9.40
#